data_AF-A0A3P3PWY9-F1
#
_entry.id   AF-A0A3P3PWY9-F1
#
_cell.length_a   1.000
_cell.length_b   1.000
_cell.length_c   1.000
_cell.angle_alpha   90.00
_cell.angle_beta   90.00
_cell.angle_gamma   90.00
#
_symmetry.space_group_name_H-M   'P 1'
#
loop_
_entity.id
_entity.type
_entity.pdbx_description
1 polymer ?
#
loop_
_entity_poly.entity_id
_entity_poly.type
_entity_poly.pdbx_seq_one_letter_code
_entity_poly.pdbx_strand_id
1 'polypeptide(L)'
;MNIFRELKNLALEKINEGKLSYTFGDLNFQFYESNVCEFNISTITADFPVIKFEERSDEIFTVAVAEKNGTEEILYAKSKQFQMDDSITTLLRYFDYGKDINIVVGDLLKL
;
A
#
# COMPACT_ATOMS: atom_id res chain seq x y z
N MET A 1 5.67 11.11 -2.68
CA MET A 1 6.26 10.00 -1.92
C MET A 1 7.22 9.26 -2.83
N ASN A 2 8.51 9.19 -2.51
CA ASN A 2 9.50 8.59 -3.40
C ASN A 2 9.95 7.19 -2.95
N ILE A 3 9.92 6.92 -1.65
CA ILE A 3 10.37 5.66 -1.03
C ILE A 3 9.35 5.10 -0.01
N PHE A 4 9.47 3.82 0.34
CA PHE A 4 8.55 3.16 1.29
C PHE A 4 8.62 3.73 2.71
N ARG A 5 9.79 4.24 3.14
CA ARG A 5 9.98 4.86 4.46
C ARG A 5 9.04 6.03 4.69
N GLU A 6 8.93 6.90 3.69
CA GLU A 6 8.07 8.08 3.79
C GLU A 6 6.59 7.65 3.85
N LEU A 7 6.22 6.57 3.14
CA LEU A 7 4.87 5.98 3.21
C LEU A 7 4.56 5.37 4.59
N LYS A 8 5.53 4.65 5.18
CA LYS A 8 5.46 4.15 6.56
C LYS A 8 5.25 5.30 7.54
N ASN A 9 6.05 6.37 7.42
CA ASN A 9 5.96 7.53 8.31
C ASN A 9 4.58 8.20 8.24
N LEU A 10 4.02 8.37 7.04
CA LEU A 10 2.66 8.87 6.87
C LEU A 10 1.63 7.97 7.56
N ALA A 11 1.71 6.65 7.34
CA ALA A 11 0.77 5.71 7.95
C ALA A 11 0.83 5.78 9.49
N LEU A 12 2.04 5.79 10.06
CA LEU A 12 2.26 5.91 11.49
C LEU A 12 1.77 7.25 12.04
N GLU A 13 1.97 8.36 11.32
CA GLU A 13 1.42 9.67 11.69
C GLU A 13 -0.11 9.60 11.80
N LYS A 14 -0.79 9.03 10.80
CA LYS A 14 -2.26 8.94 10.80
C LYS A 14 -2.78 8.00 11.89
N ILE A 15 -2.12 6.87 12.12
CA ILE A 15 -2.45 5.95 13.22
C ILE A 15 -2.31 6.67 14.57
N ASN A 16 -1.22 7.42 14.79
CA ASN A 16 -0.99 8.17 16.03
C ASN A 16 -2.00 9.31 16.23
N GLU A 17 -2.56 9.86 15.15
CA GLU A 17 -3.68 10.81 15.20
C GLU A 17 -5.03 10.14 15.51
N GLY A 18 -5.09 8.81 15.65
CA GLY A 18 -6.32 8.04 15.83
C GLY A 18 -7.17 7.90 14.57
N LYS A 19 -6.57 8.12 13.38
CA LYS A 19 -7.27 7.98 12.10
C LYS A 19 -7.12 6.56 11.57
N LEU A 20 -8.25 5.89 11.38
CA LEU A 20 -8.32 4.56 10.75
C LEU A 20 -8.51 4.65 9.23
N SER A 21 -8.76 5.84 8.69
CA SER A 21 -8.84 6.08 7.26
C SER A 21 -8.27 7.44 6.88
N TYR A 22 -7.74 7.53 5.67
CA TYR A 22 -7.19 8.76 5.08
C TYR A 22 -7.40 8.72 3.57
N THR A 23 -7.87 9.82 3.00
CA THR A 23 -8.07 9.94 1.55
C THR A 23 -7.10 10.97 0.99
N PHE A 24 -6.44 10.65 -0.12
CA PHE A 24 -5.60 11.57 -0.87
C PHE A 24 -5.71 11.29 -2.36
N GLY A 25 -6.08 12.31 -3.14
CA GLY A 25 -6.34 12.13 -4.57
C GLY A 25 -7.40 11.05 -4.78
N ASP A 26 -7.08 10.07 -5.63
CA ASP A 26 -7.94 8.93 -5.91
C ASP A 26 -7.68 7.74 -4.97
N LEU A 27 -6.89 7.92 -3.90
CA LEU A 27 -6.51 6.86 -2.97
C LEU A 27 -7.27 6.95 -1.65
N ASN A 28 -7.77 5.79 -1.20
CA ASN A 28 -8.28 5.57 0.14
C ASN A 28 -7.33 4.65 0.89
N PHE A 29 -6.79 5.14 2.00
CA PHE A 29 -6.00 4.40 2.95
C PHE A 29 -6.89 3.90 4.07
N GLN A 30 -6.74 2.63 4.41
CA GLN A 30 -7.35 2.03 5.60
C GLN A 30 -6.22 1.52 6.50
N PHE A 31 -6.11 2.09 7.69
CA PHE A 31 -5.08 1.72 8.66
C PHE A 31 -5.63 0.71 9.68
N TYR A 32 -4.75 -0.15 10.18
CA TYR A 32 -5.11 -1.15 11.18
C TYR A 32 -4.45 -0.84 12.52
N GLU A 33 -5.20 -1.00 13.60
CA GLU A 33 -4.64 -1.06 14.95
C GLU A 33 -3.92 -2.41 15.10
N SER A 34 -2.61 -2.40 14.87
CA SER A 34 -1.75 -3.57 14.89
C SER A 34 -0.45 -3.24 15.61
N ASN A 35 0.27 -4.28 16.04
CA ASN A 35 1.60 -4.12 16.67
C ASN A 35 2.67 -3.70 15.66
N VAL A 36 2.37 -3.79 14.37
CA VAL A 36 3.22 -3.39 13.25
C VAL A 36 2.49 -2.39 12.37
N CYS A 37 3.24 -1.63 11.57
CA CYS A 37 2.62 -0.76 10.57
C CYS A 37 1.94 -1.61 9.51
N GLU A 38 0.61 -1.52 9.44
CA GLU A 38 -0.21 -2.28 8.50
C GLU A 38 -1.33 -1.39 7.95
N PHE A 39 -1.48 -1.38 6.64
CA PHE A 39 -2.54 -0.62 5.98
C PHE A 39 -2.83 -1.14 4.58
N ASN A 40 -4.05 -0.82 4.13
CA ASN A 40 -4.51 -1.06 2.78
C ASN A 40 -4.60 0.24 1.99
N ILE A 41 -4.48 0.12 0.68
CA ILE A 41 -4.83 1.15 -0.29
C ILE A 41 -5.86 0.60 -1.25
N SER A 42 -6.94 1.35 -1.49
CA SER A 42 -7.85 1.20 -2.62
C SER A 42 -7.91 2.49 -3.44
N THR A 43 -8.32 2.39 -4.70
CA THR A 43 -8.75 3.57 -5.45
C THR A 43 -10.18 3.94 -5.06
N ILE A 44 -10.61 5.19 -5.27
CA ILE A 44 -12.00 5.63 -5.00
C ILE A 44 -13.07 4.84 -5.78
N THR A 45 -12.70 4.23 -6.91
CA THR A 45 -13.59 3.39 -7.72
C THR A 45 -13.56 1.92 -7.35
N ALA A 46 -12.70 1.51 -6.41
CA ALA A 46 -12.58 0.12 -6.00
C ALA A 46 -13.36 -0.09 -4.69
N ASP A 47 -14.32 -1.00 -4.73
CA ASP A 47 -15.14 -1.39 -3.56
C ASP A 47 -14.36 -2.22 -2.53
N PHE A 48 -13.11 -2.59 -2.85
CA PHE A 48 -12.24 -3.41 -2.00
C PHE A 48 -10.77 -2.93 -2.07
N PRO A 49 -9.94 -3.27 -1.06
CA PRO A 49 -8.50 -3.03 -1.06
C PRO A 49 -7.78 -3.64 -2.26
N VAL A 50 -6.94 -2.86 -2.95
CA VAL A 50 -6.16 -3.35 -4.10
C VAL A 50 -4.69 -3.58 -3.79
N ILE A 51 -4.16 -2.94 -2.74
CA ILE A 51 -2.81 -3.19 -2.20
C ILE A 51 -2.86 -3.25 -0.68
N LYS A 52 -2.07 -4.15 -0.09
CA LYS A 52 -1.79 -4.20 1.35
C LYS A 52 -0.31 -4.12 1.64
N PHE A 53 0.03 -3.35 2.65
CA PHE A 53 1.37 -3.15 3.19
C PHE A 53 1.40 -3.65 4.63
N GLU A 54 2.41 -4.43 4.98
CA GLU A 54 2.59 -4.97 6.33
C GLU A 54 4.08 -5.04 6.68
N GLU A 55 4.49 -4.37 7.75
CA GLU A 55 5.86 -4.43 8.25
C GLU A 55 6.08 -5.70 9.09
N ARG A 56 6.24 -6.84 8.41
CA ARG A 56 6.47 -8.15 9.08
C ARG A 56 7.87 -8.31 9.66
N SER A 57 8.79 -7.46 9.25
CA SER A 57 10.17 -7.46 9.69
C SER A 57 10.65 -6.02 9.77
N ASP A 58 11.52 -5.74 10.73
CA ASP A 58 12.03 -4.39 10.97
C ASP A 58 12.56 -3.79 9.66
N GLU A 59 12.01 -2.63 9.28
CA GLU A 59 12.42 -1.87 8.10
C GLU A 59 12.16 -2.59 6.75
N ILE A 60 11.23 -3.54 6.71
CA ILE A 60 10.83 -4.25 5.49
C ILE A 60 9.30 -4.32 5.39
N PHE A 61 8.75 -3.79 4.29
CA PHE A 61 7.37 -4.05 3.94
C PHE A 61 7.22 -5.35 3.17
N THR A 62 6.32 -6.20 3.63
CA THR A 62 5.71 -7.23 2.81
C THR A 62 4.48 -6.61 2.14
N VAL A 63 4.48 -6.57 0.82
CA VAL A 63 3.40 -5.97 0.03
C VAL A 63 2.70 -7.05 -0.80
N ALA A 64 1.38 -7.01 -0.82
CA ALA A 64 0.54 -7.89 -1.63
C ALA A 64 -0.51 -7.07 -2.38
N VAL A 65 -0.89 -7.51 -3.58
CA VAL A 65 -1.85 -6.81 -4.44
C VAL A 65 -2.99 -7.72 -4.87
N ALA A 66 -4.15 -7.14 -5.16
CA ALA A 66 -5.21 -7.80 -5.90
C ALA A 66 -4.86 -7.85 -7.40
N GLU A 67 -5.38 -8.85 -8.12
CA GLU A 67 -5.17 -8.99 -9.56
C GLU A 67 -6.19 -8.16 -10.36
N LYS A 68 -5.74 -7.50 -11.44
CA LYS A 68 -6.58 -6.63 -12.27
C LYS A 68 -7.84 -7.33 -12.82
N ASN A 69 -7.71 -8.61 -13.17
CA ASN A 69 -8.79 -9.44 -13.71
C ASN A 69 -9.05 -10.67 -12.81
N GLY A 70 -8.60 -10.63 -11.55
CA GLY A 70 -8.71 -11.74 -10.61
C GLY A 70 -9.97 -11.68 -9.75
N THR A 71 -10.01 -12.54 -8.73
CA THR A 71 -10.96 -12.38 -7.62
C THR A 71 -10.66 -11.06 -6.89
N GLU A 72 -11.68 -10.44 -6.30
CA GLU A 72 -11.57 -9.19 -5.54
C GLU A 72 -10.87 -9.39 -4.18
N GLU A 73 -9.67 -9.97 -4.23
CA GLU A 73 -8.91 -10.45 -3.08
C GLU A 73 -7.42 -10.14 -3.25
N ILE A 74 -6.77 -9.76 -2.15
CA ILE A 74 -5.32 -9.55 -2.11
C ILE A 74 -4.58 -10.89 -2.10
N LEU A 75 -3.70 -11.10 -3.07
CA LEU A 75 -2.97 -12.35 -3.25
C LEU A 75 -1.68 -12.41 -2.44
N TYR A 76 -1.77 -12.75 -1.16
CA TYR A 76 -0.60 -12.89 -0.28
C TYR A 76 0.44 -13.92 -0.75
N ALA A 77 -0.01 -14.98 -1.44
CA ALA A 77 0.88 -16.00 -1.99
C ALA A 77 1.86 -15.43 -3.04
N LYS A 78 1.55 -14.25 -3.61
CA LYS A 78 2.41 -13.53 -4.57
C LYS A 78 3.08 -12.30 -3.97
N SER A 79 3.05 -12.14 -2.64
CA SER A 79 3.63 -11.00 -1.95
C SER A 79 5.14 -10.85 -2.22
N LYS A 80 5.62 -9.62 -2.11
CA LYS A 80 7.04 -9.27 -2.27
C LYS A 80 7.49 -8.41 -1.10
N GLN A 81 8.77 -8.53 -0.78
CA GLN A 81 9.41 -7.75 0.28
C GLN A 81 10.15 -6.57 -0.34
N PHE A 82 10.03 -5.42 0.30
CA PHE A 82 10.66 -4.17 -0.10
C PHE A 82 11.34 -3.53 1.11
N GLN A 83 12.57 -3.07 0.93
CA GLN A 83 13.28 -2.31 1.95
C GLN A 83 12.64 -0.91 2.08
N MET A 84 12.68 -0.30 3.26
CA MET A 84 12.13 1.05 3.45
C MET A 84 12.74 2.10 2.50
N ASP A 85 14.00 1.92 2.11
CA ASP A 85 14.70 2.85 1.22
C ASP A 85 14.49 2.54 -0.27
N ASP A 86 13.75 1.47 -0.61
CA ASP A 86 13.38 1.18 -1.99
C ASP A 86 12.36 2.21 -2.51
N SER A 87 12.43 2.50 -3.82
CA SER A 87 11.47 3.42 -4.45
C SER A 87 10.07 2.80 -4.55
N ILE A 88 9.03 3.60 -4.30
CA ILE A 88 7.62 3.19 -4.53
C ILE A 88 7.38 2.73 -5.97
N THR A 89 8.13 3.26 -6.95
CA THR A 89 8.01 2.86 -8.36
C THR A 89 8.36 1.39 -8.61
N THR A 90 9.10 0.75 -7.70
CA THR A 90 9.40 -0.69 -7.78
C THR A 90 8.15 -1.56 -7.73
N LEU A 91 7.04 -1.07 -7.16
CA LEU A 91 5.75 -1.75 -7.19
C LEU A 91 5.31 -2.07 -8.62
N LEU A 92 5.53 -1.16 -9.59
CA LEU A 92 5.18 -1.36 -11.00
C LEU A 92 5.95 -2.52 -11.63
N ARG A 93 7.18 -2.77 -11.17
CA ARG A 93 8.03 -3.84 -11.69
C ARG A 93 7.61 -5.21 -11.17
N TYR A 94 7.22 -5.29 -9.90
CA TYR A 94 6.92 -6.56 -9.24
C TYR A 94 5.44 -6.95 -9.32
N PHE A 95 4.56 -5.98 -9.55
CA PHE A 95 3.11 -6.14 -9.58
C PHE A 95 2.51 -5.56 -10.86
N ASP A 96 3.12 -5.85 -12.02
CA ASP A 96 2.60 -5.45 -13.34
C ASP A 96 1.18 -5.97 -13.64
N TYR A 97 0.77 -7.04 -12.95
CA TYR A 97 -0.56 -7.62 -12.95
C TYR A 97 -1.54 -7.00 -11.94
N GLY A 98 -1.06 -6.11 -11.07
CA GLY A 98 -1.82 -5.54 -9.95
C GLY A 98 -2.99 -4.70 -10.42
N LYS A 99 -4.14 -4.86 -9.76
CA LYS A 99 -5.32 -4.03 -9.98
C LYS A 99 -4.99 -2.58 -9.65
N ASP A 100 -5.24 -1.69 -10.60
CA ASP A 100 -5.07 -0.24 -10.49
C ASP A 100 -3.67 0.22 -10.04
N ILE A 101 -2.65 -0.63 -10.19
CA ILE A 101 -1.29 -0.39 -9.67
C ILE A 101 -0.68 0.90 -10.23
N ASN A 102 -0.94 1.22 -11.50
CA ASN A 102 -0.47 2.45 -12.14
C ASN A 102 -1.10 3.70 -11.53
N ILE A 103 -2.40 3.63 -11.17
CA ILE A 103 -3.12 4.74 -10.53
C ILE A 103 -2.56 4.93 -9.12
N VAL A 104 -2.47 3.84 -8.35
CA VAL A 104 -1.95 3.86 -6.98
C VAL A 104 -0.53 4.44 -6.93
N VAL A 105 0.40 3.91 -7.72
CA VAL A 105 1.78 4.42 -7.75
C VAL A 105 1.82 5.87 -8.24
N GLY A 106 1.03 6.22 -9.27
CA GLY A 106 0.97 7.59 -9.79
C GLY A 106 0.54 8.63 -8.76
N ASP A 107 -0.43 8.29 -7.90
CA ASP A 107 -0.90 9.18 -6.85
C ASP A 107 0.00 9.18 -5.61
N LEU A 108 0.58 8.04 -5.23
CA LEU A 108 1.60 7.99 -4.18
C LEU A 108 2.79 8.91 -4.49
N LEU A 109 3.21 8.99 -5.75
CA LEU A 109 4.32 9.89 -6.13
C LEU A 109 4.01 11.39 -5.89
N LYS A 110 2.72 11.79 -5.87
CA LYS A 110 2.27 13.19 -5.67
C LYS A 110 2.09 13.58 -4.20
N LEU A 111 1.97 12.59 -3.32
CA LEU A 111 1.74 12.73 -1.87
C LEU A 111 2.96 13.27 -1.13
#